data_AF-A0A353ZE27-F1
#
_entry.id   AF-A0A353ZE27-F1
#
_cell.length_a   1.000
_cell.length_b   1.000
_cell.length_c   1.000
_cell.angle_alpha   90.00
_cell.angle_beta   90.00
_cell.angle_gamma   90.00
#
_symmetry.space_group_name_H-M   'P 1'
#
loop_
_entity.id
_entity.type
_entity.pdbx_description
1 polymer ?
#
loop_
_entity_poly.entity_id
_entity_poly.type
_entity_poly.pdbx_seq_one_letter_code
_entity_poly.pdbx_strand_id
1 'polypeptide(L)'
;MTAPVEVARHTGHPLNGRADWKTNSRLSRISIAAGSSWSPGGVQTVSRPPKIPSRDITPEGVYLDRRRFLQGGLLAGSLLTTGAAYRLLNAPGGEEVETSPLRELVTRSGNPPNGSRTSVTTKSATTSSVDSTADGDVSEPPGTPIASQPPPTQPVTEPAPPDPPPATAVTESPPAITPSEEPPASVDTPVTAAAPPTTPEEDQSGFFTDEKQTPFRNVTNYNNFYEFTTSKERVAAASRRFQPRPWSIQVDGLVQKPREFDLEEILQLSPPEERVYRMRCVEGWSMVIPWAGFSLSRLLKKVEPLGKARYVAFETLNDPQRMPGQKVPVLDWPYVEGLRLDEAMHPLTLLASGLYGKELPNACGAPLRLVVPWKYGFKGIKSIVRITLTENQPPTSWNVAAPYEYGFYANVNPQVDHPRWSQASEQRIGEFGRRKTLLFNGYADQVAQLYEGMDLRRWF
;
A
#
# COMPACT_ATOMS: atom_id res chain seq x y z
N MET A 1 3.94 37.24 -78.44
CA MET A 1 2.64 36.66 -78.83
C MET A 1 1.74 36.67 -77.59
N THR A 2 0.42 36.65 -77.77
CA THR A 2 -0.55 37.16 -76.77
C THR A 2 -1.60 36.14 -76.33
N ALA A 3 -1.73 35.97 -75.00
CA ALA A 3 -2.94 35.51 -74.31
C ALA A 3 -3.42 34.07 -74.66
N PRO A 4 -4.54 33.54 -74.10
CA PRO A 4 -5.39 34.08 -73.04
C PRO A 4 -5.69 33.10 -71.87
N VAL A 5 -6.52 33.58 -70.94
CA VAL A 5 -7.23 32.82 -69.89
C VAL A 5 -8.49 32.17 -70.48
N GLU A 6 -8.96 31.04 -69.91
CA GLU A 6 -10.38 30.69 -69.96
C GLU A 6 -10.88 30.06 -68.64
N VAL A 7 -12.18 30.21 -68.36
CA VAL A 7 -12.88 29.73 -67.15
C VAL A 7 -14.15 28.99 -67.58
N ALA A 8 -14.30 27.74 -67.13
CA ALA A 8 -15.51 26.94 -67.38
C ALA A 8 -16.44 26.91 -66.15
N ARG A 9 -17.76 26.97 -66.37
CA ARG A 9 -18.82 26.89 -65.35
C ARG A 9 -19.81 25.76 -65.67
N HIS A 10 -20.18 24.96 -64.66
CA HIS A 10 -21.50 24.32 -64.55
C HIS A 10 -21.84 24.22 -63.05
N THR A 11 -22.97 24.68 -62.46
CA THR A 11 -24.42 24.68 -62.78
C THR A 11 -25.10 23.30 -62.68
N GLY A 12 -26.06 23.10 -61.76
CA GLY A 12 -27.02 21.99 -61.99
C GLY A 12 -28.00 21.42 -60.95
N HIS A 13 -27.98 21.77 -59.64
CA HIS A 13 -29.07 21.43 -58.69
C HIS A 13 -29.39 19.91 -58.42
N PRO A 14 -30.31 19.53 -57.49
CA PRO A 14 -30.15 18.32 -56.66
C PRO A 14 -31.17 17.19 -56.90
N LEU A 15 -30.94 16.05 -56.23
CA LEU A 15 -31.93 14.97 -56.05
C LEU A 15 -32.34 14.80 -54.58
N ASN A 16 -33.63 14.51 -54.38
CA ASN A 16 -34.23 14.22 -53.07
C ASN A 16 -33.95 12.76 -52.64
N GLY A 17 -33.72 12.54 -51.35
CA GLY A 17 -33.62 11.21 -50.75
C GLY A 17 -34.10 11.23 -49.29
N ARG A 18 -35.40 11.05 -49.06
CA ARG A 18 -35.97 10.95 -47.71
C ARG A 18 -35.83 9.53 -47.17
N ALA A 19 -35.40 9.39 -45.93
CA ALA A 19 -35.55 8.17 -45.14
C ALA A 19 -36.56 8.42 -44.02
N ASP A 20 -37.70 7.71 -44.06
CA ASP A 20 -38.71 7.77 -43.01
C ASP A 20 -38.24 7.05 -41.74
N TRP A 21 -38.41 7.69 -40.58
CA TRP A 21 -38.40 6.98 -39.28
C TRP A 21 -39.77 7.14 -38.62
N LYS A 22 -40.53 6.03 -38.54
CA LYS A 22 -41.85 6.02 -37.92
C LYS A 22 -41.75 5.64 -36.45
N THR A 23 -42.06 6.62 -35.60
CA THR A 23 -42.82 6.50 -34.35
C THR A 23 -42.79 5.15 -33.60
N ASN A 24 -42.25 5.15 -32.39
CA ASN A 24 -42.83 4.35 -31.31
C ASN A 24 -42.87 5.19 -30.02
N SER A 25 -44.04 5.30 -29.39
CA SER A 25 -44.33 6.35 -28.40
C SER A 25 -44.97 5.78 -27.13
N ARG A 26 -44.17 5.63 -26.07
CA ARG A 26 -44.63 5.35 -24.70
C ARG A 26 -43.77 6.08 -23.66
N LEU A 27 -44.04 7.37 -23.47
CA LEU A 27 -43.65 8.09 -22.27
C LEU A 27 -44.91 8.38 -21.44
N SER A 28 -44.89 7.97 -20.17
CA SER A 28 -45.94 8.26 -19.20
C SER A 28 -45.92 9.73 -18.81
N ARG A 29 -47.10 10.36 -18.74
CA ARG A 29 -47.25 11.75 -18.32
C ARG A 29 -46.96 11.89 -16.82
N ILE A 30 -46.10 12.83 -16.44
CA ILE A 30 -46.13 13.47 -15.13
C ILE A 30 -46.48 14.94 -15.37
N SER A 31 -47.62 15.38 -14.86
CA SER A 31 -48.11 16.75 -15.03
C SER A 31 -47.53 17.64 -13.93
N ILE A 32 -46.79 18.68 -14.32
CA ILE A 32 -46.42 19.78 -13.41
C ILE A 32 -47.43 20.91 -13.64
N ALA A 33 -48.15 21.30 -12.59
CA ALA A 33 -49.08 22.42 -12.65
C ALA A 33 -48.32 23.75 -12.59
N ALA A 34 -48.55 24.63 -13.56
CA ALA A 34 -48.03 26.00 -13.53
C ALA A 34 -48.90 26.87 -12.60
N GLY A 35 -48.27 27.66 -11.72
CA GLY A 35 -49.04 28.43 -10.73
C GLY A 35 -48.23 29.33 -9.80
N SER A 36 -47.64 30.40 -10.33
CA SER A 36 -47.42 31.65 -9.57
C SER A 36 -47.06 32.81 -10.50
N SER A 37 -47.64 33.98 -10.24
CA SER A 37 -47.41 35.23 -10.96
C SER A 37 -46.19 35.97 -10.45
N TRP A 38 -45.39 36.57 -11.34
CA TRP A 38 -44.21 37.35 -10.98
C TRP A 38 -44.56 38.85 -10.88
N SER A 39 -44.22 39.48 -9.74
CA SER A 39 -44.33 40.92 -9.52
C SER A 39 -42.94 41.53 -9.29
N PRO A 40 -42.49 42.53 -10.07
CA PRO A 40 -41.15 43.08 -9.93
C PRO A 40 -41.06 44.09 -8.78
N GLY A 41 -40.26 43.78 -7.76
CA GLY A 41 -39.93 44.72 -6.68
C GLY A 41 -40.10 44.14 -5.27
N GLY A 42 -39.14 43.32 -4.83
CA GLY A 42 -39.10 42.83 -3.44
C GLY A 42 -37.78 42.10 -3.12
N VAL A 43 -37.09 42.53 -2.07
CA VAL A 43 -35.86 41.90 -1.60
C VAL A 43 -36.22 40.65 -0.78
N GLN A 44 -35.76 39.47 -1.19
CA GLN A 44 -35.96 38.25 -0.42
C GLN A 44 -34.82 38.04 0.58
N THR A 45 -35.12 38.13 1.87
CA THR A 45 -34.23 37.66 2.94
C THR A 45 -34.43 36.16 3.17
N VAL A 46 -33.46 35.33 2.79
CA VAL A 46 -33.53 33.87 3.00
C VAL A 46 -33.39 33.53 4.49
N SER A 47 -34.49 33.13 5.12
CA SER A 47 -34.51 32.65 6.50
C SER A 47 -33.86 31.27 6.60
N ARG A 48 -32.81 31.13 7.42
CA ARG A 48 -32.17 29.84 7.71
C ARG A 48 -33.15 28.89 8.42
N PRO A 49 -33.13 27.57 8.12
CA PRO A 49 -33.92 26.60 8.89
C PRO A 49 -33.42 26.52 10.35
N PRO A 50 -34.31 26.18 11.31
CA PRO A 50 -33.93 26.09 12.72
C PRO A 50 -32.92 24.98 12.98
N LYS A 51 -31.90 25.23 13.81
CA LYS A 51 -30.97 24.19 14.26
C LYS A 51 -31.71 23.18 15.14
N ILE A 52 -31.73 21.92 14.72
CA ILE A 52 -32.20 20.80 15.55
C ILE A 52 -31.26 20.65 16.76
N PRO A 53 -31.77 20.71 18.01
CA PRO A 53 -30.97 20.46 19.20
C PRO A 53 -30.42 19.03 19.23
N SER A 54 -29.21 18.84 19.77
CA SER A 54 -28.55 17.53 19.81
C SER A 54 -29.30 16.45 20.61
N ARG A 55 -30.29 16.84 21.43
CA ARG A 55 -31.17 15.92 22.18
C ARG A 55 -32.12 15.14 21.25
N ASP A 56 -32.46 15.71 20.11
CA ASP A 56 -33.48 15.19 19.19
C ASP A 56 -32.87 14.26 18.10
N ILE A 57 -31.55 14.05 18.16
CA ILE A 57 -30.75 13.25 17.22
C ILE A 57 -30.34 11.89 17.83
N THR A 58 -30.52 11.68 19.15
CA THR A 58 -30.13 10.44 19.82
C THR A 58 -31.06 10.17 21.01
N PRO A 59 -31.74 8.99 21.09
CA PRO A 59 -32.61 8.66 22.22
C PRO A 59 -31.87 8.72 23.55
N GLU A 60 -32.53 9.24 24.58
CA GLU A 60 -31.90 9.59 25.87
C GLU A 60 -31.15 8.42 26.52
N GLY A 61 -31.70 7.19 26.46
CA GLY A 61 -31.01 5.98 26.94
C GLY A 61 -29.65 5.75 26.27
N VAL A 62 -29.55 5.96 24.95
CA VAL A 62 -28.30 5.77 24.18
C VAL A 62 -27.26 6.83 24.56
N TYR A 63 -27.69 8.05 24.91
CA TYR A 63 -26.81 9.09 25.46
C TYR A 63 -26.33 8.74 26.88
N LEU A 64 -27.23 8.31 27.76
CA LEU A 64 -26.92 7.96 29.15
C LEU A 64 -26.03 6.71 29.26
N ASP A 65 -26.25 5.69 28.44
CA ASP A 65 -25.43 4.47 28.45
C ASP A 65 -24.02 4.71 27.89
N ARG A 66 -23.87 5.59 26.88
CA ARG A 66 -22.53 6.11 26.48
C ARG A 66 -21.82 6.80 27.65
N ARG A 67 -22.53 7.59 28.46
CA ARG A 67 -21.95 8.29 29.61
C ARG A 67 -21.56 7.33 30.73
N ARG A 68 -22.40 6.33 31.02
CA ARG A 68 -22.12 5.24 31.97
C ARG A 68 -20.90 4.41 31.55
N PHE A 69 -20.80 4.06 30.26
CA PHE A 69 -19.65 3.33 29.71
C PHE A 69 -18.33 4.09 29.92
N LEU A 70 -18.31 5.39 29.61
CA LEU A 70 -17.14 6.24 29.81
C LEU A 70 -16.77 6.42 31.29
N GLN A 71 -17.75 6.51 32.19
CA GLN A 71 -17.51 6.57 33.64
C GLN A 71 -16.99 5.24 34.20
N GLY A 72 -17.49 4.10 33.71
CA GLY A 72 -16.99 2.77 34.09
C GLY A 72 -15.55 2.51 33.64
N GLY A 73 -15.20 2.91 32.42
CA GLY A 73 -13.83 2.78 31.89
C GLY A 73 -12.79 3.57 32.70
N LEU A 74 -13.16 4.72 33.25
CA LEU A 74 -12.30 5.55 34.09
C LEU A 74 -11.93 4.86 35.42
N LEU A 75 -12.88 4.18 36.06
CA LEU A 75 -12.66 3.43 37.31
C LEU A 75 -11.79 2.18 37.11
N ALA A 76 -11.92 1.50 35.96
CA ALA A 76 -11.06 0.36 35.63
C ALA A 76 -9.59 0.77 35.43
N GLY A 77 -9.35 1.96 34.85
CA GLY A 77 -8.00 2.50 34.65
C GLY A 77 -7.26 2.81 35.95
N SER A 78 -7.93 3.38 36.95
CA SER A 78 -7.31 3.75 38.23
C SER A 78 -6.92 2.54 39.09
N LEU A 79 -7.66 1.44 39.05
CA LEU A 79 -7.33 0.23 39.81
C LEU A 79 -6.02 -0.43 39.33
N LEU A 80 -5.77 -0.41 38.02
CA LEU A 80 -4.54 -0.97 37.44
C LEU A 80 -3.28 -0.15 37.83
N THR A 81 -3.37 1.18 37.89
CA THR A 81 -2.23 2.02 38.29
C THR A 81 -1.93 1.91 39.78
N THR A 82 -2.95 1.86 40.65
CA THR A 82 -2.74 1.64 42.10
C THR A 82 -2.13 0.26 42.39
N GLY A 83 -2.60 -0.81 41.73
CA GLY A 83 -2.06 -2.16 41.92
C GLY A 83 -0.59 -2.30 41.50
N ALA A 84 -0.19 -1.65 40.40
CA ALA A 84 1.20 -1.61 39.95
C ALA A 84 2.10 -0.81 40.92
N ALA A 85 1.63 0.36 41.37
CA ALA A 85 2.36 1.18 42.34
C ALA A 85 2.56 0.46 43.69
N TYR A 86 1.55 -0.26 44.18
CA TYR A 86 1.65 -1.00 45.44
C TYR A 86 2.71 -2.12 45.38
N ARG A 87 2.85 -2.81 44.24
CA ARG A 87 3.92 -3.81 44.04
C ARG A 87 5.32 -3.20 43.94
N LEU A 88 5.45 -2.02 43.34
CA LEU A 88 6.74 -1.32 43.24
C LEU A 88 7.21 -0.75 44.59
N LEU A 89 6.28 -0.32 45.44
CA LEU A 89 6.59 0.27 46.76
C LEU A 89 6.75 -0.77 47.88
N ASN A 90 6.30 -2.01 47.69
CA ASN A 90 6.35 -3.08 48.70
C ASN A 90 7.02 -4.36 48.15
N ALA A 91 8.09 -4.22 47.36
CA ALA A 91 8.92 -5.36 46.97
C ALA A 91 9.70 -5.88 48.20
N PRO A 92 9.62 -7.17 48.56
CA PRO A 92 10.40 -7.72 49.67
C PRO A 92 11.88 -7.76 49.31
N GLY A 93 12.75 -7.35 50.24
CA GLY A 93 14.19 -7.50 50.09
C GLY A 93 14.60 -8.98 50.09
N GLY A 94 15.38 -9.40 49.10
CA GLY A 94 16.09 -10.66 49.15
C GLY A 94 17.38 -10.49 49.96
N GLU A 95 17.51 -11.20 51.07
CA GLU A 95 18.72 -11.21 51.89
C GLU A 95 19.69 -12.27 51.33
N GLU A 96 20.86 -11.83 50.88
CA GLU A 96 21.83 -12.69 50.16
C GLU A 96 22.75 -13.38 51.18
N VAL A 97 22.45 -14.66 51.49
CA VAL A 97 23.17 -15.43 52.50
C VAL A 97 24.49 -15.98 51.94
N GLU A 98 25.61 -15.43 52.41
CA GLU A 98 26.95 -15.83 52.02
C GLU A 98 27.31 -17.25 52.54
N THR A 99 27.71 -18.15 51.64
CA THR A 99 28.14 -19.52 51.96
C THR A 99 29.56 -19.80 51.49
N SER A 100 30.39 -20.41 52.35
CA SER A 100 31.82 -20.62 52.10
C SER A 100 32.14 -21.40 50.80
N PRO A 101 33.22 -21.08 50.07
CA PRO A 101 33.47 -21.65 48.75
C PRO A 101 33.93 -23.11 48.76
N LEU A 102 33.44 -23.92 47.82
CA LEU A 102 33.92 -25.29 47.59
C LEU A 102 35.25 -25.31 46.81
N ARG A 103 36.35 -25.02 47.52
CA ARG A 103 37.68 -25.58 47.26
C ARG A 103 38.13 -26.37 48.49
N GLU A 104 39.01 -27.35 48.27
CA GLU A 104 39.59 -28.22 49.30
C GLU A 104 38.60 -29.13 50.04
N LEU A 105 38.14 -30.23 49.39
CA LEU A 105 37.75 -31.45 50.13
C LEU A 105 37.80 -32.79 49.36
N VAL A 106 38.67 -32.93 48.34
CA VAL A 106 39.08 -34.26 47.83
C VAL A 106 40.58 -34.33 47.55
N THR A 107 41.38 -34.47 48.61
CA THR A 107 42.65 -35.22 48.57
C THR A 107 43.03 -35.71 49.97
N ARG A 108 43.46 -36.99 50.04
CA ARG A 108 44.21 -37.63 51.15
C ARG A 108 43.51 -37.84 52.50
N SER A 109 43.00 -39.06 52.62
CA SER A 109 43.24 -39.99 53.74
C SER A 109 44.42 -39.66 54.68
N GLY A 110 44.17 -39.77 55.99
CA GLY A 110 45.15 -39.75 57.09
C GLY A 110 44.49 -40.27 58.38
N ASN A 111 45.20 -41.06 59.19
CA ASN A 111 44.61 -41.84 60.31
C ASN A 111 44.73 -41.14 61.70
N PRO A 112 44.00 -41.60 62.75
CA PRO A 112 43.75 -40.86 64.00
C PRO A 112 44.78 -41.19 65.11
N PRO A 113 44.62 -40.74 66.40
CA PRO A 113 43.79 -41.53 67.34
C PRO A 113 43.14 -40.79 68.57
N ASN A 114 42.23 -41.52 69.25
CA ASN A 114 42.03 -41.62 70.72
C ASN A 114 41.19 -40.60 71.56
N GLY A 115 40.06 -41.08 72.09
CA GLY A 115 39.47 -40.77 73.43
C GLY A 115 38.69 -39.46 73.66
N SER A 116 37.79 -39.33 74.67
CA SER A 116 37.06 -40.34 75.48
C SER A 116 35.99 -39.71 76.41
N ARG A 117 34.77 -40.32 76.51
CA ARG A 117 33.75 -40.17 77.61
C ARG A 117 33.11 -38.77 77.79
N THR A 118 31.92 -38.57 78.41
CA THR A 118 30.87 -39.40 79.09
C THR A 118 29.53 -38.63 78.94
N SER A 119 28.43 -39.13 78.36
CA SER A 119 27.43 -40.14 78.81
C SER A 119 26.33 -39.66 79.81
N VAL A 120 25.05 -39.84 79.45
CA VAL A 120 23.94 -40.46 80.26
C VAL A 120 22.67 -40.55 79.38
N THR A 121 22.23 -41.74 78.90
CA THR A 121 21.21 -42.68 79.45
C THR A 121 19.77 -42.10 79.54
N THR A 122 18.74 -42.59 78.83
CA THR A 122 18.01 -43.90 78.90
C THR A 122 16.96 -43.96 77.74
N LYS A 123 16.31 -45.06 77.28
CA LYS A 123 16.36 -46.53 77.50
C LYS A 123 15.58 -47.27 76.37
N SER A 124 16.07 -48.46 75.94
CA SER A 124 15.32 -49.70 75.55
C SER A 124 14.22 -49.66 74.43
N ALA A 125 13.90 -50.74 73.67
CA ALA A 125 14.30 -52.17 73.64
C ALA A 125 14.09 -52.75 72.19
N THR A 126 14.96 -53.59 71.60
CA THR A 126 15.04 -55.10 71.72
C THR A 126 13.99 -55.83 70.84
N THR A 127 14.22 -56.82 69.94
CA THR A 127 15.36 -57.62 69.32
C THR A 127 14.74 -58.52 68.19
N SER A 128 15.41 -59.23 67.25
CA SER A 128 16.76 -59.26 66.61
C SER A 128 16.82 -60.35 65.50
N SER A 129 17.91 -60.40 64.69
CA SER A 129 18.59 -61.61 64.13
C SER A 129 17.87 -62.50 63.07
N VAL A 130 18.50 -63.41 62.27
CA VAL A 130 19.91 -63.90 62.12
C VAL A 130 20.22 -64.35 60.66
N ASP A 131 21.52 -64.32 60.30
CA ASP A 131 22.38 -65.29 59.56
C ASP A 131 22.15 -65.89 58.12
N SER A 132 23.31 -66.19 57.51
CA SER A 132 23.75 -67.32 56.64
C SER A 132 22.99 -67.85 55.39
N THR A 133 23.66 -67.70 54.23
CA THR A 133 24.02 -68.72 53.18
C THR A 133 22.98 -69.55 52.39
N ALA A 134 23.38 -69.79 51.12
CA ALA A 134 23.11 -70.94 50.24
C ALA A 134 21.86 -70.91 49.31
N ASP A 135 21.94 -71.75 48.28
CA ASP A 135 21.18 -71.69 47.02
C ASP A 135 19.67 -71.98 47.12
N GLY A 136 18.89 -71.34 46.24
CA GLY A 136 17.48 -71.61 46.00
C GLY A 136 17.03 -71.09 44.64
N ASP A 137 16.47 -71.97 43.81
CA ASP A 137 15.88 -71.68 42.49
C ASP A 137 14.38 -71.28 42.63
N VAL A 138 13.73 -71.01 41.50
CA VAL A 138 12.26 -70.92 41.26
C VAL A 138 11.62 -69.51 41.28
N SER A 139 11.44 -69.00 40.04
CA SER A 139 10.30 -68.20 39.52
C SER A 139 10.08 -66.73 39.93
N GLU A 140 10.26 -65.84 38.94
CA GLU A 140 9.62 -64.52 38.88
C GLU A 140 8.18 -64.59 38.33
N PRO A 141 7.24 -63.73 38.79
CA PRO A 141 5.98 -63.43 38.08
C PRO A 141 6.19 -62.44 36.91
N PRO A 142 5.30 -62.41 35.90
CA PRO A 142 5.60 -61.82 34.59
C PRO A 142 5.64 -60.28 34.56
N GLY A 143 6.62 -59.75 33.84
CA GLY A 143 6.80 -58.31 33.63
C GLY A 143 5.83 -57.67 32.61
N THR A 144 5.51 -56.41 32.84
CA THR A 144 4.69 -55.57 31.94
C THR A 144 5.43 -55.32 30.61
N PRO A 145 4.79 -55.49 29.43
CA PRO A 145 5.49 -55.37 28.14
C PRO A 145 5.88 -53.93 27.83
N ILE A 146 7.17 -53.68 27.64
CA ILE A 146 7.70 -52.46 27.03
C ILE A 146 7.39 -52.51 25.54
N ALA A 147 6.69 -51.51 25.00
CA ALA A 147 6.35 -51.45 23.59
C ALA A 147 7.61 -51.23 22.73
N SER A 148 7.94 -52.21 21.89
CA SER A 148 9.01 -52.09 20.89
C SER A 148 8.71 -50.98 19.89
N GLN A 149 9.72 -50.17 19.55
CA GLN A 149 9.59 -49.22 18.44
C GLN A 149 9.46 -50.00 17.11
N PRO A 150 8.62 -49.53 16.16
CA PRO A 150 8.59 -50.11 14.81
C PRO A 150 9.91 -49.83 14.08
N PRO A 151 10.32 -50.70 13.13
CA PRO A 151 11.50 -50.45 12.31
C PRO A 151 11.31 -49.21 11.41
N PRO A 152 12.39 -48.53 11.02
CA PRO A 152 12.31 -47.35 10.16
C PRO A 152 11.70 -47.70 8.80
N THR A 153 10.67 -46.97 8.40
CA THR A 153 10.07 -47.09 7.07
C THR A 153 11.06 -46.68 5.98
N GLN A 154 11.19 -47.51 4.96
CA GLN A 154 11.86 -47.15 3.70
C GLN A 154 11.18 -45.91 3.09
N PRO A 155 11.91 -44.99 2.46
CA PRO A 155 11.31 -43.87 1.75
C PRO A 155 10.50 -44.38 0.56
N VAL A 156 9.18 -44.18 0.59
CA VAL A 156 8.31 -44.46 -0.54
C VAL A 156 8.57 -43.41 -1.61
N THR A 157 9.14 -43.82 -2.74
CA THR A 157 9.29 -42.94 -3.92
C THR A 157 7.91 -42.65 -4.50
N GLU A 158 7.44 -41.41 -4.37
CA GLU A 158 6.23 -40.95 -5.03
C GLU A 158 6.45 -40.99 -6.55
N PRO A 159 5.53 -41.59 -7.36
CA PRO A 159 5.68 -41.61 -8.80
C PRO A 159 5.58 -40.18 -9.34
N ALA A 160 6.49 -39.83 -10.26
CA ALA A 160 6.46 -38.52 -10.91
C ALA A 160 5.10 -38.30 -11.61
N PRO A 161 4.57 -37.06 -11.61
CA PRO A 161 3.37 -36.75 -12.37
C PRO A 161 3.61 -37.05 -13.86
N PRO A 162 2.59 -37.53 -14.60
CA PRO A 162 2.75 -37.83 -16.02
C PRO A 162 3.09 -36.56 -16.80
N ASP A 163 3.94 -36.69 -17.81
CA ASP A 163 4.29 -35.59 -18.70
C ASP A 163 3.05 -34.93 -19.31
N PRO A 164 3.03 -33.60 -19.46
CA PRO A 164 1.95 -32.92 -20.16
C PRO A 164 1.89 -33.43 -21.62
N PRO A 165 0.68 -33.59 -22.19
CA PRO A 165 0.54 -34.06 -23.57
C PRO A 165 1.28 -33.11 -24.53
N PRO A 166 1.91 -33.64 -25.59
CA PRO A 166 2.70 -32.83 -26.51
C PRO A 166 1.82 -31.73 -27.11
N ALA A 167 2.27 -30.48 -27.00
CA ALA A 167 1.53 -29.33 -27.50
C ALA A 167 1.33 -29.44 -29.01
N THR A 168 0.09 -29.74 -29.44
CA THR A 168 -0.30 -29.62 -30.83
C THR A 168 -0.17 -28.16 -31.24
N ALA A 169 0.80 -27.89 -32.12
CA ALA A 169 1.07 -26.56 -32.64
C ALA A 169 -0.09 -26.10 -33.54
N VAL A 170 -1.08 -25.42 -32.93
CA VAL A 170 -2.08 -24.65 -33.65
C VAL A 170 -1.41 -23.36 -34.09
N THR A 171 -0.92 -23.32 -35.32
CA THR A 171 -0.17 -22.20 -35.89
C THR A 171 -1.08 -21.04 -36.31
N GLU A 172 -1.90 -20.53 -35.38
CA GLU A 172 -2.53 -19.22 -35.55
C GLU A 172 -1.49 -18.14 -35.22
N SER A 173 -0.92 -17.54 -36.26
CA SER A 173 -0.08 -16.35 -36.10
C SER A 173 -0.91 -15.23 -35.47
N PRO A 174 -0.44 -14.58 -34.38
CA PRO A 174 -1.12 -13.40 -33.87
C PRO A 174 -1.15 -12.32 -34.96
N PRO A 175 -2.24 -11.52 -35.05
CA PRO A 175 -2.32 -10.46 -36.05
C PRO A 175 -1.14 -9.49 -35.88
N ALA A 176 -0.45 -9.20 -36.99
CA ALA A 176 0.75 -8.37 -36.95
C ALA A 176 0.41 -6.97 -36.42
N ILE A 177 0.89 -6.66 -35.22
CA ILE A 177 0.76 -5.33 -34.62
C ILE A 177 1.60 -4.38 -35.49
N THR A 178 0.91 -3.53 -36.25
CA THR A 178 1.53 -2.47 -37.04
C THR A 178 2.33 -1.53 -36.13
N PRO A 179 3.51 -1.05 -36.57
CA PRO A 179 4.35 -0.20 -35.73
C PRO A 179 3.61 1.08 -35.32
N SER A 180 3.82 1.45 -34.06
CA SER A 180 3.31 2.61 -33.34
C SER A 180 2.81 3.79 -34.20
N GLU A 181 1.48 3.90 -34.33
CA GLU A 181 0.87 5.22 -34.21
C GLU A 181 1.16 5.70 -32.78
N GLU A 182 1.85 6.83 -32.64
CA GLU A 182 2.01 7.51 -31.35
C GLU A 182 0.63 7.89 -30.76
N PRO A 183 0.51 8.10 -29.43
CA PRO A 183 -0.63 8.86 -28.91
C PRO A 183 -0.69 10.20 -29.65
N PRO A 184 -1.89 10.71 -29.98
CA PRO A 184 -2.04 11.88 -30.84
C PRO A 184 -1.10 12.99 -30.37
N ALA A 185 -0.14 13.34 -31.23
CA ALA A 185 1.02 14.15 -30.88
C ALA A 185 0.55 15.35 -30.06
N SER A 186 1.07 15.45 -28.83
CA SER A 186 0.47 16.23 -27.75
C SER A 186 -0.03 17.56 -28.30
N VAL A 187 -1.35 17.77 -28.29
CA VAL A 187 -1.99 18.98 -28.84
C VAL A 187 -1.17 20.17 -28.37
N ASP A 188 -0.79 21.07 -29.29
CA ASP A 188 0.03 22.24 -28.99
C ASP A 188 -0.72 23.32 -28.17
N THR A 189 -1.57 22.88 -27.23
CA THR A 189 -1.68 23.54 -25.93
C THR A 189 -0.27 23.87 -25.43
N PRO A 190 0.09 25.16 -25.29
CA PRO A 190 1.34 25.54 -24.66
C PRO A 190 1.39 25.02 -23.21
N VAL A 191 2.57 25.05 -22.59
CA VAL A 191 2.74 24.82 -21.15
C VAL A 191 2.22 26.04 -20.35
N THR A 192 0.97 26.42 -20.62
CA THR A 192 0.31 27.68 -20.23
C THR A 192 -1.21 27.51 -20.08
N ALA A 193 -1.73 26.28 -20.19
CA ALA A 193 -2.94 25.90 -19.48
C ALA A 193 -2.57 25.45 -18.05
N ALA A 194 -2.18 26.41 -17.21
CA ALA A 194 -2.31 26.20 -15.77
C ALA A 194 -3.81 25.97 -15.50
N ALA A 195 -4.15 24.96 -14.68
CA ALA A 195 -5.53 24.74 -14.29
C ALA A 195 -6.14 26.06 -13.76
N PRO A 196 -7.41 26.39 -14.09
CA PRO A 196 -8.03 27.63 -13.63
C PRO A 196 -7.89 27.72 -12.11
N PRO A 197 -7.57 28.89 -11.55
CA PRO A 197 -7.18 29.02 -10.15
C PRO A 197 -8.31 28.52 -9.24
N THR A 198 -8.11 27.34 -8.67
CA THR A 198 -9.02 26.69 -7.72
C THR A 198 -9.20 27.59 -6.52
N THR A 199 -10.42 27.69 -5.99
CA THR A 199 -10.59 28.25 -4.65
C THR A 199 -9.83 27.37 -3.65
N PRO A 200 -9.35 27.91 -2.51
CA PRO A 200 -8.65 27.10 -1.50
C PRO A 200 -9.47 25.92 -0.95
N GLU A 201 -10.80 25.95 -1.12
CA GLU A 201 -11.74 24.92 -0.69
C GLU A 201 -11.91 23.82 -1.76
N GLU A 202 -11.94 24.19 -3.04
CA GLU A 202 -11.88 23.24 -4.17
C GLU A 202 -10.50 22.55 -4.24
N ASP A 203 -9.41 23.28 -4.04
CA ASP A 203 -8.05 22.71 -4.01
C ASP A 203 -7.91 21.64 -2.91
N GLN A 204 -8.45 21.91 -1.71
CA GLN A 204 -8.51 20.95 -0.60
C GLN A 204 -9.45 19.77 -0.88
N SER A 205 -10.54 19.95 -1.65
CA SER A 205 -11.52 18.89 -1.92
C SER A 205 -10.90 17.66 -2.61
N GLY A 206 -9.89 17.87 -3.46
CA GLY A 206 -9.15 16.77 -4.10
C GLY A 206 -8.14 16.08 -3.17
N PHE A 207 -7.75 16.71 -2.06
CA PHE A 207 -6.70 16.23 -1.16
C PHE A 207 -7.23 15.33 -0.02
N PHE A 208 -8.54 15.30 0.22
CA PHE A 208 -9.15 14.54 1.31
C PHE A 208 -10.42 13.81 0.88
N THR A 209 -10.43 12.47 0.94
CA THR A 209 -11.68 11.70 1.01
C THR A 209 -12.10 11.48 2.46
N ASP A 210 -13.42 11.49 2.69
CA ASP A 210 -14.09 11.07 3.93
C ASP A 210 -14.15 9.54 4.10
N GLU A 211 -13.75 8.77 3.07
CA GLU A 211 -13.73 7.32 3.13
C GLU A 211 -12.88 6.79 4.30
N LYS A 212 -13.40 5.73 4.95
CA LYS A 212 -12.73 5.04 6.05
C LYS A 212 -11.31 4.62 5.68
N GLN A 213 -10.34 5.21 6.36
CA GLN A 213 -8.91 4.92 6.17
C GLN A 213 -8.58 3.44 6.46
N THR A 214 -7.73 2.83 5.63
CA THR A 214 -7.27 1.44 5.78
C THR A 214 -6.28 1.35 6.95
N PRO A 215 -6.52 0.54 8.00
CA PRO A 215 -5.72 0.56 9.23
C PRO A 215 -4.20 0.51 8.99
N PHE A 216 -3.42 1.37 9.66
CA PHE A 216 -1.96 1.51 9.52
C PHE A 216 -1.20 0.18 9.40
N ARG A 217 -1.53 -0.82 10.23
CA ARG A 217 -0.92 -2.16 10.18
C ARG A 217 -1.09 -2.85 8.81
N ASN A 218 -2.23 -2.68 8.15
CA ASN A 218 -2.52 -3.26 6.84
C ASN A 218 -1.73 -2.51 5.75
N VAL A 219 -1.69 -1.18 5.83
CA VAL A 219 -0.91 -0.32 4.90
C VAL A 219 0.58 -0.62 4.95
N THR A 220 1.09 -1.08 6.10
CA THR A 220 2.52 -1.34 6.35
C THR A 220 2.94 -2.81 6.27
N ASN A 221 2.00 -3.74 6.07
CA ASN A 221 2.27 -5.19 6.00
C ASN A 221 1.54 -5.89 4.82
N TYR A 222 1.05 -5.13 3.83
CA TYR A 222 0.46 -5.66 2.60
C TYR A 222 0.90 -4.79 1.42
N ASN A 223 2.10 -5.07 0.91
CA ASN A 223 2.82 -4.15 0.01
C ASN A 223 3.48 -4.89 -1.15
N ASN A 224 3.33 -4.40 -2.38
CA ASN A 224 4.23 -4.78 -3.47
C ASN A 224 5.53 -3.95 -3.34
N PHE A 225 6.68 -4.61 -3.19
CA PHE A 225 8.00 -3.99 -3.29
C PHE A 225 9.03 -5.08 -3.63
N TYR A 226 9.14 -5.38 -4.93
CA TYR A 226 9.77 -6.62 -5.43
C TYR A 226 11.29 -6.62 -5.24
N GLU A 227 11.87 -5.42 -5.15
CA GLU A 227 13.23 -5.09 -4.68
C GLU A 227 13.58 -5.73 -3.32
N PHE A 228 12.56 -6.08 -2.51
CA PHE A 228 12.72 -6.89 -1.31
C PHE A 228 12.14 -8.30 -1.45
N THR A 229 10.90 -8.43 -1.94
CA THR A 229 10.25 -9.72 -2.19
C THR A 229 8.91 -9.54 -2.94
N THR A 230 8.49 -10.57 -3.67
CA THR A 230 7.17 -10.65 -4.32
C THR A 230 6.02 -10.96 -3.36
N SER A 231 6.28 -11.48 -2.15
CA SER A 231 5.24 -11.76 -1.14
C SER A 231 4.87 -10.51 -0.35
N LYS A 232 3.60 -10.11 -0.47
CA LYS A 232 3.06 -8.81 0.01
C LYS A 232 3.17 -8.65 1.53
N GLU A 233 3.04 -9.77 2.22
CA GLU A 233 3.08 -9.95 3.67
C GLU A 233 4.51 -9.93 4.21
N ARG A 234 5.50 -10.31 3.37
CA ARG A 234 6.91 -10.43 3.75
C ARG A 234 7.74 -9.18 3.47
N VAL A 235 7.26 -8.24 2.65
CA VAL A 235 7.97 -6.97 2.38
C VAL A 235 8.27 -6.20 3.66
N ALA A 236 7.38 -6.20 4.65
CA ALA A 236 7.61 -5.56 5.95
C ALA A 236 8.79 -6.16 6.72
N ALA A 237 8.91 -7.49 6.73
CA ALA A 237 10.02 -8.19 7.37
C ALA A 237 11.33 -8.05 6.58
N ALA A 238 11.27 -8.19 5.26
CA ALA A 238 12.43 -8.13 4.37
C ALA A 238 13.07 -6.73 4.32
N SER A 239 12.26 -5.67 4.27
CA SER A 239 12.73 -4.28 4.27
C SER A 239 13.10 -3.72 5.65
N ARG A 240 12.93 -4.48 6.75
CA ARG A 240 13.17 -4.01 8.13
C ARG A 240 14.60 -3.48 8.38
N ARG A 241 15.61 -4.00 7.66
CA ARG A 241 17.02 -3.57 7.79
C ARG A 241 17.46 -2.54 6.75
N PHE A 242 16.56 -2.13 5.86
CA PHE A 242 16.86 -1.08 4.88
C PHE A 242 17.12 0.26 5.59
N GLN A 243 18.14 0.99 5.13
CA GLN A 243 18.57 2.27 5.69
C GLN A 243 18.26 3.38 4.66
N PRO A 244 17.15 4.11 4.83
CA PRO A 244 16.70 5.16 3.90
C PRO A 244 17.32 6.53 4.19
N ARG A 245 18.39 6.61 4.99
CA ARG A 245 19.15 7.83 5.32
C ARG A 245 20.64 7.47 5.48
N PRO A 246 21.61 8.34 5.10
CA PRO A 246 21.42 9.55 4.30
C PRO A 246 20.85 9.22 2.92
N TRP A 247 20.27 10.21 2.25
CA TRP A 247 19.60 10.00 0.97
C TRP A 247 19.59 11.29 0.16
N SER A 248 19.95 11.17 -1.11
CA SER A 248 20.09 12.28 -2.04
C SER A 248 19.37 11.92 -3.35
N ILE A 249 18.82 12.93 -4.02
CA ILE A 249 17.95 12.77 -5.18
C ILE A 249 18.48 13.66 -6.30
N GLN A 250 18.97 13.04 -7.37
CA GLN A 250 19.43 13.74 -8.57
C GLN A 250 18.25 14.21 -9.41
N VAL A 251 18.19 15.51 -9.75
CA VAL A 251 17.16 16.07 -10.63
C VAL A 251 17.81 16.74 -11.83
N ASP A 252 17.57 16.22 -13.04
CA ASP A 252 18.24 16.67 -14.27
C ASP A 252 17.43 16.43 -15.56
N GLY A 253 18.11 16.34 -16.71
CA GLY A 253 17.52 16.32 -18.03
C GLY A 253 17.18 17.72 -18.52
N LEU A 254 15.97 17.91 -19.02
CA LEU A 254 15.49 19.16 -19.61
C LEU A 254 15.05 20.18 -18.56
N VAL A 255 16.02 20.67 -17.79
CA VAL A 255 15.88 21.66 -16.71
C VAL A 255 16.96 22.74 -16.82
N GLN A 256 16.68 23.98 -16.38
CA GLN A 256 17.69 25.05 -16.32
C GLN A 256 18.67 24.87 -15.17
N LYS A 257 18.22 24.24 -14.07
CA LYS A 257 18.97 24.12 -12.81
C LYS A 257 19.07 22.64 -12.39
N PRO A 258 19.77 21.79 -13.16
CA PRO A 258 20.02 20.41 -12.77
C PRO A 258 20.89 20.38 -11.52
N ARG A 259 20.47 19.62 -10.50
CA ARG A 259 21.22 19.45 -9.26
C ARG A 259 20.78 18.21 -8.48
N GLU A 260 21.66 17.76 -7.61
CA GLU A 260 21.32 16.85 -6.53
C GLU A 260 20.66 17.64 -5.38
N PHE A 261 19.68 17.03 -4.71
CA PHE A 261 19.06 17.53 -3.49
C PHE A 261 19.22 16.49 -2.38
N ASP A 262 19.66 16.89 -1.20
CA ASP A 262 19.56 16.01 -0.03
C ASP A 262 18.10 15.91 0.44
N LEU A 263 17.74 14.78 1.06
CA LEU A 263 16.40 14.53 1.59
C LEU A 263 15.93 15.66 2.51
N GLU A 264 16.82 16.16 3.36
CA GLU A 264 16.57 17.29 4.26
C GLU A 264 16.25 18.60 3.50
N GLU A 265 16.84 18.85 2.34
CA GLU A 265 16.46 19.98 1.48
C GLU A 265 15.07 19.75 0.86
N ILE A 266 14.82 18.55 0.32
CA ILE A 266 13.51 18.18 -0.24
C ILE A 266 12.39 18.38 0.80
N LEU A 267 12.60 17.93 2.04
CA LEU A 267 11.66 18.10 3.14
C LEU A 267 11.46 19.56 3.58
N GLN A 268 12.37 20.47 3.22
CA GLN A 268 12.28 21.91 3.50
C GLN A 268 11.66 22.71 2.35
N LEU A 269 11.47 22.14 1.15
CA LEU A 269 10.81 22.81 0.03
C LEU A 269 9.34 23.18 0.30
N SER A 270 8.71 22.50 1.27
CA SER A 270 7.32 22.66 1.67
C SER A 270 7.11 22.09 3.07
N PRO A 271 6.28 22.71 3.93
CA PRO A 271 5.65 21.99 5.02
C PRO A 271 4.95 20.73 4.49
N PRO A 272 4.98 19.59 5.21
CA PRO A 272 4.27 18.39 4.81
C PRO A 272 2.76 18.59 4.99
N GLU A 273 2.03 18.47 3.89
CA GLU A 273 0.57 18.39 3.87
C GLU A 273 0.15 16.95 4.14
N GLU A 274 -0.78 16.71 5.06
CA GLU A 274 -1.50 15.44 5.08
C GLU A 274 -2.51 15.43 3.93
N ARG A 275 -2.62 14.31 3.20
CA ARG A 275 -3.60 14.10 2.14
C ARG A 275 -4.16 12.69 2.20
N VAL A 276 -5.48 12.57 2.37
CA VAL A 276 -6.17 11.29 2.50
C VAL A 276 -6.59 10.83 1.11
N TYR A 277 -5.80 9.91 0.54
CA TYR A 277 -6.03 9.39 -0.82
C TYR A 277 -6.49 7.93 -0.83
N ARG A 278 -7.46 7.63 -1.70
CA ARG A 278 -7.62 6.29 -2.28
C ARG A 278 -6.36 5.89 -3.05
N MET A 279 -5.92 4.64 -2.91
CA MET A 279 -4.84 4.01 -3.68
C MET A 279 -5.31 2.65 -4.18
N ARG A 280 -5.15 2.39 -5.50
CA ARG A 280 -5.69 1.20 -6.18
C ARG A 280 -4.56 0.45 -6.88
N CYS A 281 -4.25 -0.77 -6.46
CA CYS A 281 -3.33 -1.62 -7.19
C CYS A 281 -4.01 -2.22 -8.43
N VAL A 282 -3.25 -2.50 -9.49
CA VAL A 282 -3.78 -3.13 -10.72
C VAL A 282 -4.37 -4.53 -10.46
N GLU A 283 -3.86 -5.24 -9.44
CA GLU A 283 -4.27 -6.58 -8.98
C GLU A 283 -5.67 -6.63 -8.31
N GLY A 284 -6.54 -5.66 -8.57
CA GLY A 284 -7.93 -5.70 -8.09
C GLY A 284 -8.13 -5.45 -6.59
N TRP A 285 -7.20 -4.75 -5.91
CA TRP A 285 -7.31 -4.35 -4.50
C TRP A 285 -7.00 -2.86 -4.25
N SER A 286 -7.56 -2.29 -3.19
CA SER A 286 -7.39 -0.86 -2.84
C SER A 286 -7.23 -0.59 -1.35
N MET A 287 -6.77 0.62 -1.03
CA MET A 287 -6.64 1.18 0.31
C MET A 287 -7.08 2.65 0.32
N VAL A 288 -7.34 3.22 1.50
CA VAL A 288 -7.37 4.68 1.72
C VAL A 288 -6.30 5.03 2.76
N ILE A 289 -5.43 5.98 2.44
CA ILE A 289 -4.19 6.25 3.18
C ILE A 289 -4.02 7.76 3.39
N PRO A 290 -3.88 8.25 4.64
CA PRO A 290 -3.36 9.58 4.93
C PRO A 290 -1.85 9.59 4.65
N TRP A 291 -1.47 10.11 3.48
CA TRP A 291 -0.07 10.40 3.14
C TRP A 291 0.36 11.72 3.76
N ALA A 292 1.66 11.88 4.03
CA ALA A 292 2.26 13.18 4.34
C ALA A 292 3.34 13.49 3.29
N GLY A 293 3.33 14.71 2.74
CA GLY A 293 4.22 15.09 1.64
C GLY A 293 3.90 16.45 1.03
N PHE A 294 4.30 16.68 -0.21
CA PHE A 294 3.94 17.89 -0.96
C PHE A 294 3.83 17.63 -2.47
N SER A 295 3.11 18.48 -3.21
CA SER A 295 2.92 18.29 -4.65
C SER A 295 4.26 18.30 -5.40
N LEU A 296 4.50 17.30 -6.25
CA LEU A 296 5.72 17.16 -7.07
C LEU A 296 6.04 18.45 -7.85
N SER A 297 5.01 19.18 -8.28
CA SER A 297 5.14 20.48 -8.93
C SER A 297 6.00 21.49 -8.16
N ARG A 298 6.08 21.43 -6.82
CA ARG A 298 6.92 22.32 -6.00
C ARG A 298 8.41 22.02 -6.13
N LEU A 299 8.79 20.76 -6.34
CA LEU A 299 10.18 20.38 -6.66
C LEU A 299 10.51 20.73 -8.11
N LEU A 300 9.65 20.38 -9.06
CA LEU A 300 9.87 20.68 -10.49
C LEU A 300 10.02 22.19 -10.74
N LYS A 301 9.23 23.04 -10.06
CA LYS A 301 9.35 24.51 -10.12
C LYS A 301 10.69 25.06 -9.60
N LYS A 302 11.48 24.30 -8.83
CA LYS A 302 12.82 24.74 -8.34
C LYS A 302 13.93 24.49 -9.36
N VAL A 303 13.77 23.50 -10.24
CA VAL A 303 14.76 23.16 -11.28
C VAL A 303 14.48 23.84 -12.63
N GLU A 304 13.30 24.45 -12.79
CA GLU A 304 12.87 25.25 -13.95
C GLU A 304 12.90 24.44 -15.27
N PRO A 305 11.83 23.67 -15.58
CA PRO A 305 11.75 22.84 -16.78
C PRO A 305 11.92 23.65 -18.07
N LEU A 306 12.68 23.11 -19.02
CA LEU A 306 12.84 23.69 -20.35
C LEU A 306 11.56 23.51 -21.19
N GLY A 307 11.29 24.41 -22.12
CA GLY A 307 10.11 24.33 -23.00
C GLY A 307 10.02 23.10 -23.92
N LYS A 308 11.09 22.29 -24.01
CA LYS A 308 11.14 20.97 -24.67
C LYS A 308 10.78 19.79 -23.76
N ALA A 309 10.68 19.98 -22.45
CA ALA A 309 10.26 18.91 -21.55
C ALA A 309 8.80 18.52 -21.84
N ARG A 310 8.53 17.21 -21.91
CA ARG A 310 7.19 16.63 -22.15
C ARG A 310 6.86 15.53 -21.14
N TYR A 311 7.88 14.89 -20.57
CA TYR A 311 7.74 13.81 -19.59
C TYR A 311 8.72 13.98 -18.42
N VAL A 312 8.43 13.26 -17.34
CA VAL A 312 9.28 13.11 -16.16
C VAL A 312 9.52 11.62 -15.95
N ALA A 313 10.78 11.20 -16.02
CA ALA A 313 11.24 9.87 -15.68
C ALA A 313 11.68 9.79 -14.21
N PHE A 314 11.48 8.66 -13.56
CA PHE A 314 11.81 8.40 -12.16
C PHE A 314 12.55 7.07 -12.02
N GLU A 315 13.51 7.00 -11.10
CA GLU A 315 14.32 5.79 -10.85
C GLU A 315 14.35 5.44 -9.35
N THR A 316 14.08 4.17 -9.03
CA THR A 316 14.31 3.58 -7.70
C THR A 316 15.80 3.24 -7.53
N LEU A 317 16.35 3.36 -6.31
CA LEU A 317 17.69 2.87 -5.98
C LEU A 317 17.98 1.46 -6.54
N ASN A 318 19.05 1.33 -7.34
CA ASN A 318 19.64 0.03 -7.67
C ASN A 318 20.73 -0.33 -6.64
N ASP A 319 20.44 -1.24 -5.72
CA ASP A 319 21.40 -1.75 -4.74
C ASP A 319 21.05 -3.19 -4.32
N PRO A 320 21.51 -4.21 -5.06
CA PRO A 320 21.21 -5.61 -4.75
C PRO A 320 21.78 -6.10 -3.40
N GLN A 321 22.52 -5.30 -2.64
CA GLN A 321 22.93 -5.61 -1.26
C GLN A 321 21.88 -5.14 -0.25
N ARG A 322 21.40 -3.89 -0.37
CA ARG A 322 20.32 -3.32 0.46
C ARG A 322 18.91 -3.78 0.04
N MET A 323 18.73 -4.13 -1.23
CA MET A 323 17.49 -4.57 -1.88
C MET A 323 17.69 -5.95 -2.54
N PRO A 324 17.73 -7.04 -1.75
CA PRO A 324 18.14 -8.36 -2.23
C PRO A 324 17.20 -9.00 -3.27
N GLY A 325 15.96 -8.50 -3.41
CA GLY A 325 15.03 -8.92 -4.46
C GLY A 325 15.49 -8.52 -5.87
N GLN A 326 16.35 -7.50 -6.00
CA GLN A 326 16.96 -7.10 -7.27
C GLN A 326 17.95 -8.14 -7.84
N LYS A 327 18.23 -9.23 -7.09
CA LYS A 327 18.96 -10.42 -7.59
C LYS A 327 18.06 -11.40 -8.35
N VAL A 328 16.75 -11.19 -8.36
CA VAL A 328 15.78 -12.02 -9.09
C VAL A 328 15.34 -11.28 -10.36
N PRO A 329 15.46 -11.87 -11.56
CA PRO A 329 15.03 -11.25 -12.81
C PRO A 329 13.50 -11.36 -12.98
N VAL A 330 12.75 -10.73 -12.07
CA VAL A 330 11.27 -10.59 -12.14
C VAL A 330 10.86 -9.31 -12.87
N LEU A 331 11.75 -8.32 -12.91
CA LEU A 331 11.70 -7.09 -13.69
C LEU A 331 13.15 -6.76 -14.10
N ASP A 332 13.32 -5.93 -15.13
CA ASP A 332 14.59 -5.26 -15.38
C ASP A 332 14.83 -4.20 -14.28
N TRP A 333 16.04 -4.15 -13.74
CA TRP A 333 16.42 -3.30 -12.60
C TRP A 333 17.43 -2.20 -13.03
N PRO A 334 17.33 -0.95 -12.52
CA PRO A 334 16.41 -0.45 -11.49
C PRO A 334 14.95 -0.43 -11.92
N TYR A 335 14.07 -0.35 -10.94
CA TYR A 335 12.67 -0.04 -11.21
C TYR A 335 12.54 1.41 -11.69
N VAL A 336 11.95 1.60 -12.86
CA VAL A 336 11.78 2.90 -13.53
C VAL A 336 10.32 3.17 -13.84
N GLU A 337 9.93 4.45 -13.73
CA GLU A 337 8.58 4.92 -14.03
C GLU A 337 8.59 6.27 -14.76
N GLY A 338 7.43 6.64 -15.30
CA GLY A 338 7.26 7.85 -16.09
C GLY A 338 5.89 8.50 -15.91
N LEU A 339 5.85 9.83 -16.01
CA LEU A 339 4.62 10.62 -16.15
C LEU A 339 4.78 11.59 -17.32
N ARG A 340 3.67 12.01 -17.92
CA ARG A 340 3.65 13.20 -18.77
C ARG A 340 3.80 14.46 -17.88
N LEU A 341 4.39 15.53 -18.38
CA LEU A 341 4.82 16.67 -17.55
C LEU A 341 3.65 17.40 -16.86
N ASP A 342 2.50 17.46 -17.50
CA ASP A 342 1.24 17.96 -16.93
C ASP A 342 0.72 17.07 -15.79
N GLU A 343 0.76 15.74 -15.94
CA GLU A 343 0.44 14.79 -14.86
C GLU A 343 1.39 14.95 -13.66
N ALA A 344 2.69 15.17 -13.93
CA ALA A 344 3.70 15.40 -12.91
C ALA A 344 3.55 16.77 -12.20
N MET A 345 3.02 17.76 -12.91
CA MET A 345 2.73 19.11 -12.41
C MET A 345 1.34 19.25 -11.76
N HIS A 346 0.45 18.26 -11.94
CA HIS A 346 -0.91 18.28 -11.43
C HIS A 346 -0.94 18.37 -9.88
N PRO A 347 -1.85 19.17 -9.27
CA PRO A 347 -1.88 19.35 -7.81
C PRO A 347 -1.99 18.04 -7.02
N LEU A 348 -2.72 17.04 -7.52
CA LEU A 348 -2.88 15.73 -6.85
C LEU A 348 -1.59 14.90 -6.80
N THR A 349 -0.64 15.10 -7.72
CA THR A 349 0.61 14.31 -7.78
C THR A 349 1.54 14.70 -6.64
N LEU A 350 1.76 13.76 -5.73
CA LEU A 350 2.36 13.98 -4.41
C LEU A 350 3.71 13.25 -4.31
N LEU A 351 4.76 13.96 -3.89
CA LEU A 351 5.94 13.33 -3.30
C LEU A 351 5.67 13.11 -1.81
N ALA A 352 5.51 11.84 -1.41
CA ALA A 352 5.21 11.47 -0.03
C ALA A 352 6.47 11.01 0.69
N SER A 353 6.69 11.56 1.88
CA SER A 353 7.77 11.22 2.82
C SER A 353 7.24 10.72 4.17
N GLY A 354 5.92 10.65 4.33
CA GLY A 354 5.26 10.10 5.50
C GLY A 354 3.87 9.51 5.22
N LEU A 355 3.30 8.91 6.26
CA LEU A 355 1.89 8.51 6.34
C LEU A 355 1.46 8.39 7.81
N TYR A 356 0.18 8.61 8.12
CA TYR A 356 -0.37 8.54 9.49
C TYR A 356 0.41 9.40 10.53
N GLY A 357 0.83 10.60 10.14
CA GLY A 357 1.65 11.47 11.00
C GLY A 357 3.01 10.88 11.40
N LYS A 358 3.60 10.01 10.57
CA LYS A 358 4.90 9.34 10.78
C LYS A 358 5.74 9.42 9.51
N GLU A 359 7.06 9.27 9.67
CA GLU A 359 7.96 9.00 8.54
C GLU A 359 7.51 7.77 7.74
N LEU A 360 7.79 7.77 6.44
CA LEU A 360 7.39 6.71 5.53
C LEU A 360 8.08 5.39 5.91
N PRO A 361 7.35 4.30 6.23
CA PRO A 361 7.96 3.03 6.58
C PRO A 361 8.62 2.38 5.35
N ASN A 362 9.73 1.66 5.54
CA ASN A 362 10.52 1.03 4.46
C ASN A 362 9.65 0.26 3.45
N ALA A 363 8.74 -0.60 3.91
CA ALA A 363 7.81 -1.37 3.08
C ALA A 363 6.93 -0.51 2.13
N CYS A 364 6.65 0.73 2.54
CA CYS A 364 5.84 1.68 1.79
C CYS A 364 6.67 2.48 0.77
N GLY A 365 8.01 2.47 0.84
CA GLY A 365 8.91 3.11 -0.13
C GLY A 365 9.78 4.24 0.42
N ALA A 366 10.29 4.09 1.64
CA ALA A 366 11.14 5.09 2.31
C ALA A 366 12.41 5.45 1.53
N PRO A 367 12.94 6.68 1.64
CA PRO A 367 12.38 7.80 2.40
C PRO A 367 11.33 8.60 1.61
N LEU A 368 11.33 8.49 0.28
CA LEU A 368 10.55 9.33 -0.62
C LEU A 368 9.93 8.48 -1.74
N ARG A 369 8.61 8.64 -1.95
CA ARG A 369 7.85 7.94 -3.00
C ARG A 369 6.93 8.87 -3.78
N LEU A 370 6.56 8.45 -4.98
CA LEU A 370 5.53 9.10 -5.79
C LEU A 370 4.15 8.54 -5.43
N VAL A 371 3.13 9.41 -5.41
CA VAL A 371 1.72 9.03 -5.28
C VAL A 371 0.90 9.77 -6.33
N VAL A 372 0.28 9.00 -7.23
CA VAL A 372 -0.57 9.51 -8.33
C VAL A 372 -1.94 8.85 -8.17
N PRO A 373 -2.87 9.46 -7.40
CA PRO A 373 -3.95 8.70 -6.77
C PRO A 373 -5.06 8.21 -7.74
N TRP A 374 -5.10 8.75 -8.96
CA TRP A 374 -6.02 8.34 -10.02
C TRP A 374 -5.49 7.22 -10.94
N LYS A 375 -4.21 6.84 -10.77
CA LYS A 375 -3.53 5.79 -11.54
C LYS A 375 -3.37 4.49 -10.74
N TYR A 376 -3.12 3.39 -11.43
CA TYR A 376 -2.79 2.11 -10.79
C TYR A 376 -1.47 2.21 -10.02
N GLY A 377 -1.44 1.57 -8.85
CA GLY A 377 -0.40 1.77 -7.84
C GLY A 377 1.04 1.44 -8.23
N PHE A 378 1.29 0.81 -9.40
CA PHE A 378 2.64 0.62 -9.92
C PHE A 378 3.29 1.94 -10.35
N LYS A 379 2.50 2.90 -10.88
CA LYS A 379 2.96 4.28 -11.14
C LYS A 379 3.47 5.02 -9.89
N GLY A 380 3.11 4.53 -8.70
CA GLY A 380 3.54 5.09 -7.42
C GLY A 380 4.92 4.59 -6.98
N ILE A 381 5.95 4.85 -7.79
CA ILE A 381 7.36 4.47 -7.58
C ILE A 381 7.88 4.84 -6.18
N LYS A 382 8.82 4.05 -5.67
CA LYS A 382 9.29 4.05 -4.28
C LYS A 382 10.79 4.32 -4.20
N SER A 383 11.26 4.84 -3.06
CA SER A 383 12.70 4.99 -2.79
C SER A 383 13.45 5.65 -3.97
N ILE A 384 12.93 6.81 -4.39
CA ILE A 384 13.37 7.52 -5.59
C ILE A 384 14.78 8.10 -5.36
N VAL A 385 15.70 7.86 -6.30
CA VAL A 385 17.06 8.43 -6.33
C VAL A 385 17.28 9.40 -7.49
N ARG A 386 16.46 9.33 -8.55
CA ARG A 386 16.61 10.15 -9.75
C ARG A 386 15.27 10.62 -10.30
N ILE A 387 15.23 11.86 -10.79
CA ILE A 387 14.12 12.46 -11.53
C ILE A 387 14.69 13.17 -12.76
N THR A 388 14.45 12.66 -13.96
CA THR A 388 15.00 13.23 -15.21
C THR A 388 13.87 13.69 -16.12
N LEU A 389 13.90 14.96 -16.56
CA LEU A 389 12.90 15.50 -17.48
C LEU A 389 13.30 15.22 -18.94
N THR A 390 12.38 14.68 -19.74
CA THR A 390 12.65 14.20 -21.11
C THR A 390 11.68 14.78 -22.14
N GLU A 391 12.13 14.84 -23.41
CA GLU A 391 11.32 15.23 -24.57
C GLU A 391 10.47 14.05 -25.08
N ASN A 392 11.03 12.84 -25.02
CA ASN A 392 10.37 11.59 -25.40
C ASN A 392 9.82 10.84 -24.18
N GLN A 393 8.82 9.98 -24.40
CA GLN A 393 8.23 9.14 -23.35
C GLN A 393 9.28 8.15 -22.79
N PRO A 394 9.54 8.14 -21.47
CA PRO A 394 10.48 7.20 -20.87
C PRO A 394 9.88 5.78 -20.74
N PRO A 395 10.71 4.73 -20.67
CA PRO A 395 10.25 3.37 -20.37
C PRO A 395 9.72 3.27 -18.94
N THR A 396 8.84 2.30 -18.68
CA THR A 396 8.35 1.98 -17.33
C THR A 396 8.41 0.47 -17.10
N SER A 397 8.90 0.01 -15.93
CA SER A 397 9.32 -1.39 -15.76
C SER A 397 8.22 -2.42 -16.02
N TRP A 398 6.96 -2.13 -15.69
CA TRP A 398 5.85 -3.04 -15.99
C TRP A 398 5.43 -3.05 -17.45
N ASN A 399 5.50 -1.90 -18.15
CA ASN A 399 5.25 -1.85 -19.59
C ASN A 399 6.35 -2.56 -20.39
N VAL A 400 7.60 -2.48 -19.94
CA VAL A 400 8.71 -3.26 -20.52
C VAL A 400 8.54 -4.76 -20.27
N ALA A 401 8.22 -5.17 -19.04
CA ALA A 401 8.08 -6.58 -18.67
C ALA A 401 6.85 -7.27 -19.28
N ALA A 402 5.73 -6.55 -19.47
CA ALA A 402 4.50 -7.07 -20.07
C ALA A 402 3.69 -5.97 -20.78
N PRO A 403 4.09 -5.56 -22.00
CA PRO A 403 3.49 -4.42 -22.71
C PRO A 403 2.03 -4.62 -23.10
N TYR A 404 1.55 -5.86 -23.12
CA TYR A 404 0.15 -6.24 -23.38
C TYR A 404 -0.73 -6.17 -22.12
N GLU A 405 -0.16 -5.98 -20.93
CA GLU A 405 -0.87 -5.92 -19.65
C GLU A 405 -0.88 -4.54 -18.99
N TYR A 406 0.20 -3.77 -19.16
CA TYR A 406 0.42 -2.50 -18.47
C TYR A 406 0.81 -1.41 -19.48
N GLY A 407 -0.06 -0.44 -19.71
CA GLY A 407 0.22 0.74 -20.53
C GLY A 407 1.00 1.82 -19.78
N PHE A 408 1.44 2.85 -20.51
CA PHE A 408 2.17 3.98 -19.92
C PHE A 408 1.29 4.82 -18.98
N TYR A 409 0.04 5.08 -19.35
CA TYR A 409 -0.82 5.99 -18.59
C TYR A 409 -1.39 5.34 -17.33
N ALA A 410 -1.72 4.05 -17.36
CA ALA A 410 -2.17 3.27 -16.20
C ALA A 410 -3.33 3.93 -15.43
N ASN A 411 -4.29 4.55 -16.13
CA ASN A 411 -5.39 5.28 -15.50
C ASN A 411 -6.42 4.28 -14.94
N VAL A 412 -6.88 4.46 -13.69
CA VAL A 412 -7.83 3.53 -13.08
C VAL A 412 -9.18 3.60 -13.79
N ASN A 413 -9.48 2.59 -14.60
CA ASN A 413 -10.65 2.55 -15.47
C ASN A 413 -11.45 1.25 -15.26
N PRO A 414 -12.65 1.29 -14.66
CA PRO A 414 -13.49 0.10 -14.44
C PRO A 414 -14.12 -0.44 -15.74
N GLN A 415 -13.91 0.19 -16.89
CA GLN A 415 -14.38 -0.26 -18.21
C GLN A 415 -13.26 -0.89 -19.07
N VAL A 416 -12.03 -0.92 -18.59
CA VAL A 416 -10.88 -1.55 -19.27
C VAL A 416 -10.34 -2.63 -18.34
N ASP A 417 -10.69 -3.87 -18.67
CA ASP A 417 -10.25 -5.03 -17.92
C ASP A 417 -8.76 -5.33 -18.20
N HIS A 418 -8.07 -5.90 -17.22
CA HIS A 418 -6.71 -6.41 -17.41
C HIS A 418 -6.80 -7.79 -18.09
N PRO A 419 -5.86 -8.19 -18.97
CA PRO A 419 -5.99 -9.43 -19.75
C PRO A 419 -6.28 -10.70 -18.96
N ARG A 420 -5.91 -10.74 -17.67
CA ARG A 420 -6.16 -11.89 -16.76
C ARG A 420 -7.31 -11.67 -15.76
N TRP A 421 -7.86 -10.46 -15.60
CA TRP A 421 -8.97 -10.20 -14.66
C TRP A 421 -9.73 -8.88 -14.90
N SER A 422 -11.02 -8.85 -14.53
CA SER A 422 -11.81 -7.63 -14.64
C SER A 422 -11.40 -6.55 -13.62
N GLN A 423 -11.39 -5.29 -14.08
CA GLN A 423 -11.11 -4.10 -13.26
C GLN A 423 -12.37 -3.44 -12.71
N ALA A 424 -13.58 -3.88 -13.09
CA ALA A 424 -14.85 -3.28 -12.68
C ALA A 424 -15.12 -3.29 -11.15
N SER A 425 -14.39 -4.11 -10.39
CA SER A 425 -14.49 -4.21 -8.93
C SER A 425 -13.13 -4.31 -8.25
N GLU A 426 -13.08 -4.00 -6.95
CA GLU A 426 -11.89 -4.06 -6.11
C GLU A 426 -12.17 -4.60 -4.71
N GLN A 427 -11.17 -5.26 -4.11
CA GLN A 427 -11.15 -5.59 -2.69
C GLN A 427 -10.52 -4.45 -1.90
N ARG A 428 -11.29 -3.74 -1.07
CA ARG A 428 -10.73 -2.78 -0.11
C ARG A 428 -10.07 -3.57 1.03
N ILE A 429 -8.79 -3.32 1.28
CA ILE A 429 -8.04 -4.03 2.33
C ILE A 429 -8.53 -3.57 3.71
N GLY A 430 -8.93 -4.55 4.55
CA GLY A 430 -9.54 -4.30 5.86
C GLY A 430 -11.07 -4.23 5.87
N GLU A 431 -11.73 -4.52 4.76
CA GLU A 431 -13.18 -4.66 4.64
C GLU A 431 -13.57 -6.08 4.15
N PHE A 432 -14.84 -6.44 4.29
CA PHE A 432 -15.39 -7.69 3.77
C PHE A 432 -16.10 -7.46 2.44
N GLY A 433 -15.86 -8.33 1.46
CA GLY A 433 -16.47 -8.25 0.13
C GLY A 433 -15.82 -7.21 -0.79
N ARG A 434 -16.15 -7.29 -2.09
CA ARG A 434 -15.67 -6.38 -3.13
C ARG A 434 -16.64 -5.21 -3.32
N ARG A 435 -16.10 -4.05 -3.70
CA ARG A 435 -16.82 -2.83 -4.09
C ARG A 435 -16.57 -2.52 -5.57
N LYS A 436 -17.41 -1.67 -6.19
CA LYS A 436 -17.16 -1.19 -7.56
C LYS A 436 -15.90 -0.31 -7.58
N THR A 437 -15.07 -0.46 -8.61
CA THR A 437 -13.98 0.49 -8.89
C THR A 437 -14.56 1.75 -9.52
N LEU A 438 -14.03 2.90 -9.15
CA LEU A 438 -14.43 4.20 -9.70
C LEU A 438 -13.49 4.60 -10.85
N LEU A 439 -14.03 5.28 -11.87
CA LEU A 439 -13.23 5.88 -12.93
C LEU A 439 -12.29 6.94 -12.34
N PHE A 440 -11.04 6.97 -12.83
CA PHE A 440 -9.94 7.76 -12.26
C PHE A 440 -9.78 7.55 -10.75
N ASN A 441 -10.11 6.36 -10.23
CA ASN A 441 -10.15 6.03 -8.81
C ASN A 441 -11.01 6.99 -7.95
N GLY A 442 -11.97 7.70 -8.54
CA GLY A 442 -12.83 8.68 -7.85
C GLY A 442 -12.38 10.13 -7.98
N TYR A 443 -11.28 10.43 -8.69
CA TYR A 443 -10.80 11.81 -8.93
C TYR A 443 -11.17 12.32 -10.33
N ALA A 444 -12.28 11.83 -10.90
CA ALA A 444 -12.62 12.06 -12.30
C ALA A 444 -12.82 13.56 -12.61
N ASP A 445 -13.54 14.27 -11.74
CA ASP A 445 -13.85 15.69 -11.92
C ASP A 445 -12.58 16.57 -11.87
N GLN A 446 -11.52 16.12 -11.19
CA GLN A 446 -10.25 16.82 -11.08
C GLN A 446 -9.25 16.48 -12.20
N VAL A 447 -9.33 15.30 -12.85
CA VAL A 447 -8.28 14.83 -13.79
C VAL A 447 -8.76 14.51 -15.20
N ALA A 448 -10.07 14.40 -15.47
CA ALA A 448 -10.56 13.95 -16.78
C ALA A 448 -10.11 14.87 -17.94
N GLN A 449 -9.99 16.17 -17.70
CA GLN A 449 -9.52 17.16 -18.68
C GLN A 449 -8.07 16.90 -19.16
N LEU A 450 -7.22 16.25 -18.36
CA LEU A 450 -5.87 15.83 -18.80
C LEU A 450 -5.90 14.76 -19.90
N TYR A 451 -7.06 14.13 -20.14
CA TYR A 451 -7.22 13.02 -21.07
C TYR A 451 -8.33 13.27 -22.10
N GLU A 452 -8.76 14.52 -22.25
CA GLU A 452 -9.74 14.89 -23.27
C GLU A 452 -9.20 14.58 -24.68
N GLY A 453 -10.05 13.98 -25.53
CA GLY A 453 -9.65 13.49 -26.85
C GLY A 453 -8.82 12.20 -26.88
N MET A 454 -8.37 11.66 -25.74
CA MET A 454 -7.63 10.39 -25.70
C MET A 454 -8.56 9.17 -25.60
N ASP A 455 -8.31 8.14 -26.42
CA ASP A 455 -8.94 6.83 -26.22
C ASP A 455 -8.28 6.08 -25.04
N LEU A 456 -8.89 6.18 -23.87
CA LEU A 456 -8.49 5.50 -22.64
C LEU A 456 -8.68 3.96 -22.66
N ARG A 457 -9.14 3.36 -23.76
CA ARG A 457 -9.11 1.90 -24.01
C ARG A 457 -7.90 1.46 -24.83
N ARG A 458 -7.26 2.39 -25.53
CA ARG A 458 -6.01 2.20 -26.28
C ARG A 458 -4.80 2.66 -25.46
N TRP A 459 -4.97 3.72 -24.69
CA TRP A 459 -3.94 4.40 -23.89
C TRP A 459 -4.18 4.20 -22.39
N PHE A 460 -4.27 2.93 -21.97
CA PHE A 460 -4.71 2.54 -20.62
C PHE A 460 -3.61 2.58 -19.53
#